data_AF-A0A1F4F4T3-F1
#
_entry.id   AF-A0A1F4F4T3-F1
#
_cell.length_a   1.000
_cell.length_b   1.000
_cell.length_c   1.000
_cell.angle_alpha   90.00
_cell.angle_beta   90.00
_cell.angle_gamma   90.00
#
_symmetry.space_group_name_H-M   'P 1'
#
loop_
_entity.id
_entity.type
_entity.pdbx_description
1 polymer ?
#
loop_
_entity_poly.entity_id
_entity_poly.type
_entity_poly.pdbx_seq_one_letter_code
_entity_poly.pdbx_strand_id
1 'polypeptide(L)' 'MEVRLGDVVAHCPHCKGTEFVHMDPGTPFTMLSDLICGRCELATTYCELILQISDRAMAEARAKLHGGAKL' A
#
# COMPACT_ATOMS: atom_id res chain seq x y z
N MET A 1 11.46 -3.96 0.32
CA MET A 1 11.14 -2.78 -0.51
C MET A 1 9.95 -2.06 0.11
N GLU A 2 9.86 -0.75 -0.11
CA GLU A 2 8.67 0.05 0.24
C GLU A 2 7.77 0.20 -0.99
N VAL A 3 6.45 0.04 -0.81
CA VAL A 3 5.45 0.29 -1.86
C VAL A 3 4.77 1.62 -1.58
N ARG A 4 4.78 2.54 -2.55
CA ARG A 4 4.23 3.90 -2.38
C ARG A 4 3.67 4.46 -3.69
N LEU A 5 2.71 5.39 -3.56
CA LEU A 5 2.21 6.25 -4.63
C LEU A 5 2.31 7.72 -4.17
N GLY A 6 3.23 8.48 -4.75
CA GLY A 6 3.58 9.80 -4.23
C GLY A 6 4.08 9.71 -2.78
N ASP A 7 3.40 10.40 -1.87
CA ASP A 7 3.71 10.42 -0.43
C ASP A 7 2.95 9.34 0.37
N VAL A 8 2.10 8.54 -0.30
CA VAL A 8 1.22 7.57 0.35
C VAL A 8 1.88 6.19 0.34
N VAL A 9 2.34 5.73 1.50
CA VAL A 9 3.03 4.44 1.69
C VAL A 9 2.05 3.30 2.04
N ALA A 10 2.19 2.13 1.43
CA ALA A 10 1.40 0.94 1.78
C ALA A 10 1.76 0.43 3.18
N HIS A 11 0.79 -0.14 3.89
CA HIS A 11 1.00 -0.69 5.23
C HIS A 11 0.43 -2.10 5.30
N CYS A 12 1.17 -3.02 5.91
CA CYS A 12 0.66 -4.34 6.19
C CYS A 12 -0.65 -4.22 7.00
N PRO A 13 -1.77 -4.82 6.56
CA PRO A 13 -3.04 -4.67 7.24
C PRO A 13 -3.00 -5.21 8.66
N HIS A 14 -2.16 -6.23 8.91
CA HIS A 14 -1.99 -6.90 10.20
C HIS A 14 -1.05 -6.15 11.16
N CYS A 15 0.22 -5.93 10.78
CA CYS A 15 1.24 -5.39 11.71
C CYS A 15 1.63 -3.92 11.47
N LYS A 16 1.02 -3.27 10.48
CA LYS A 16 1.33 -1.90 10.02
C LYS A 16 2.77 -1.68 9.53
N GLY A 17 3.57 -2.73 9.35
CA GLY A 17 4.89 -2.64 8.73
C GLY A 17 4.80 -2.16 7.27
N THR A 18 5.82 -1.46 6.80
CA THR A 18 5.89 -0.88 5.45
C THR A 18 6.86 -1.60 4.52
N GLU A 19 7.61 -2.56 5.07
CA GLU A 19 8.58 -3.35 4.31
C GLU A 19 7.92 -4.62 3.77
N PHE A 20 8.05 -4.80 2.46
CA PHE A 20 7.57 -5.98 1.74
C PHE A 20 8.69 -6.64 0.96
N VAL A 21 8.61 -7.95 0.78
CA VAL A 21 9.58 -8.76 0.05
C VAL A 21 8.85 -9.49 -1.07
N HIS A 22 9.40 -9.47 -2.28
CA HIS A 22 8.88 -10.25 -3.40
C HIS A 22 9.15 -11.74 -3.13
N MET A 23 8.11 -12.58 -3.16
CA MET A 23 8.26 -14.00 -2.85
C MET A 23 9.09 -14.75 -3.90
N ASP A 24 8.96 -14.36 -5.18
CA ASP A 24 9.70 -14.97 -6.28
C ASP A 24 10.55 -13.93 -7.02
N PRO A 25 11.74 -13.59 -6.50
CA PRO A 25 12.61 -12.59 -7.11
C PRO A 25 13.14 -12.99 -8.51
N GLY A 26 12.97 -14.26 -8.93
CA GLY A 26 13.34 -14.72 -10.27
C GLY A 26 12.32 -14.37 -11.35
N THR A 27 11.10 -13.97 -10.96
CA THR A 27 10.03 -13.62 -11.89
C THR A 27 9.96 -12.12 -12.15
N PRO A 28 9.48 -11.70 -13.34
CA PRO A 28 9.19 -10.30 -13.60
C PRO A 28 8.23 -9.75 -12.56
N PHE A 29 8.54 -8.55 -12.04
CA PHE A 29 7.67 -7.88 -11.10
C PHE A 29 6.43 -7.33 -11.82
N THR A 30 5.24 -7.78 -11.44
CA THR A 30 3.96 -7.39 -12.05
C THR A 30 2.94 -6.98 -10.99
N MET A 31 1.76 -6.52 -11.43
CA MET A 31 0.64 -6.22 -10.53
C MET A 31 0.18 -7.44 -9.71
N LEU A 32 0.41 -8.65 -10.21
CA LEU A 32 0.03 -9.90 -9.57
C LEU A 32 1.18 -10.55 -8.79
N SER A 33 2.32 -9.87 -8.66
CA SER A 33 3.45 -10.38 -7.88
C SER A 33 3.07 -10.56 -6.42
N ASP A 34 3.34 -11.76 -5.91
CA ASP A 34 3.14 -12.13 -4.51
C ASP A 34 4.24 -11.52 -3.64
N LEU A 35 3.81 -10.86 -2.57
CA LEU A 35 4.63 -10.18 -1.60
C LEU A 35 4.37 -10.73 -0.21
N ILE A 36 5.40 -10.71 0.64
CA ILE A 36 5.24 -10.92 2.08
C ILE A 36 5.61 -9.67 2.84
N CYS A 37 4.91 -9.41 3.94
CA CYS A 37 5.35 -8.40 4.89
C CYS A 37 6.66 -8.86 5.55
N GLY A 38 7.71 -8.05 5.47
CA GLY A 38 9.01 -8.35 6.09
C GLY A 38 9.00 -8.43 7.62
N ARG A 39 7.89 -8.03 8.28
CA ARG A 39 7.75 -8.02 9.74
C ARG A 39 6.88 -9.14 10.32
N CYS A 40 5.78 -9.48 9.66
CA CYS A 40 4.82 -10.47 10.18
C CYS A 40 4.50 -11.58 9.18
N GLU A 41 5.20 -11.62 8.05
CA GLU A 41 5.14 -12.68 7.04
C GLU A 41 3.77 -12.85 6.36
N LEU A 42 2.81 -11.96 6.65
CA LEU A 42 1.52 -11.96 5.96
C LEU A 42 1.74 -11.79 4.45
N ALA A 43 1.20 -12.74 3.69
CA ALA A 43 1.16 -12.69 2.22
C ALA A 43 0.14 -11.66 1.73
N THR A 44 0.47 -11.00 0.64
CA THR A 44 -0.36 -10.02 -0.07
C THR A 44 0.11 -9.92 -1.52
N THR A 45 -0.62 -9.23 -2.38
CA THR A 45 -0.16 -8.95 -3.75
C THR A 45 0.20 -7.48 -3.92
N TYR A 46 1.02 -7.16 -4.93
CA TYR A 46 1.30 -5.76 -5.27
C TYR A 46 0.01 -4.98 -5.59
N CYS A 47 -0.94 -5.58 -6.30
CA CYS A 47 -2.25 -4.98 -6.60
C CYS A 47 -3.01 -4.58 -5.33
N GLU A 48 -3.07 -5.45 -4.32
CA GLU A 48 -3.75 -5.16 -3.05
C GLU A 48 -3.13 -3.95 -2.33
N LEU A 49 -1.80 -3.85 -2.33
CA LEU A 49 -1.11 -2.70 -1.73
C LEU A 49 -1.41 -1.40 -2.49
N ILE A 50 -1.49 -1.45 -3.82
CA ILE A 50 -1.86 -0.28 -4.64
C ILE A 50 -3.31 0.14 -4.40
N LEU A 51 -4.24 -0.81 -4.30
CA LEU A 51 -5.64 -0.53 -3.96
C LEU A 51 -5.75 0.11 -2.56
N GLN A 52 -5.03 -0.43 -1.57
CA GLN A 52 -4.97 0.15 -0.23
C GLN A 52 -4.49 1.61 -0.25
N ILE A 53 -3.41 1.88 -0.98
CA ILE A 53 -2.88 3.24 -1.13
C ILE A 53 -3.92 4.16 -1.79
N SER A 54 -4.57 3.67 -2.84
CA SER A 54 -5.58 4.41 -3.60
C SER A 54 -6.77 4.79 -2.71
N ASP A 55 -7.28 3.85 -1.92
CA ASP A 55 -8.37 4.09 -0.98
C ASP A 55 -8.00 5.15 0.06
N ARG A 56 -6.78 5.10 0.60
CA ARG A 56 -6.30 6.10 1.56
C ARG A 56 -6.16 7.48 0.93
N ALA A 57 -5.57 7.56 -0.26
CA ALA A 57 -5.44 8.82 -0.99
C ALA A 57 -6.80 9.46 -1.29
N MET A 58 -7.79 8.66 -1.67
CA MET A 58 -9.16 9.12 -1.90
C MET A 58 -9.85 9.58 -0.61
N ALA A 59 -9.65 8.86 0.50
CA ALA A 59 -10.18 9.26 1.80
C ALA A 59 -9.60 10.60 2.27
N GLU A 60 -8.28 10.80 2.12
CA GLU A 60 -7.61 12.06 2.42
C GLU A 60 -8.07 13.21 1.53
N ALA A 61 -8.22 12.96 0.22
CA ALA A 61 -8.75 13.95 -0.72
C ALA A 61 -10.18 14.36 -0.35
N ARG A 62 -11.06 13.40 -0.04
CA ARG A 62 -12.43 13.67 0.42
C ARG A 62 -12.43 14.47 1.72
N ALA A 63 -11.58 14.12 2.69
CA ALA A 63 -11.48 14.86 3.95
C ALA A 63 -11.07 16.32 3.73
N LYS A 64 -10.12 16.59 2.83
CA LYS A 64 -9.70 17.95 2.46
C LYS A 64 -10.81 18.75 1.79
N LEU A 65 -11.61 18.10 0.92
CA LEU A 65 -12.73 18.74 0.23
C LEU A 65 -13.88 19.10 1.19
N HIS A 66 -14.17 18.27 2.18
CA HIS A 66 -15.28 18.49 3.12
C HIS A 66 -14.87 19.27 4.39
N GLY A 67 -13.58 19.32 4.72
CA GLY A 67 -13.03 20.10 5.83
C GLY A 67 -12.76 21.58 5.49
N GLY A 68 -12.90 21.97 4.21
CA GLY A 68 -12.65 23.33 3.72
C GLY A 68 -13.86 24.28 3.76
N ALA A 69 -15.05 23.84 4.19
CA ALA A 69 -16.23 24.69 4.31
C ALA A 69 -16.25 25.47 5.64
N LYS A 70 -15.19 26.25 5.90
CA LYS A 70 -15.17 27.32 6.90
C LYS A 70 -14.15 28.37 6.46
N LEU A 71 -14.58 29.28 5.59
CA LEU A 71 -14.07 30.65 5.45
C LEU A 71 -15.20 31.50 4.89
#